data_AF-A0A9P1DAT8-F1
#
_entry.id   AF-A0A9P1DAT8-F1
#
_cell.length_a   1.000
_cell.length_b   1.000
_cell.length_c   1.000
_cell.angle_alpha   90.00
_cell.angle_beta   90.00
_cell.angle_gamma   90.00
#
_symmetry.space_group_name_H-M   'P 1'
#
loop_
_entity.id
_entity.type
_entity.pdbx_description
1 polymer ?
#
loop_
_entity_poly.entity_id
_entity_poly.type
_entity_poly.pdbx_seq_one_letter_code
_entity_poly.pdbx_strand_id
1 'polypeptide(L)'
;GDQKPFTTGCTAVVEVKIFGRSLGKDDVLLDICVAQRLLRDIMARYDHQNLDLLDEFQLPRRNTTVEVMAKAIHGHFVDGLQQHHQESRRAGREGLEHLSRIEVLIKESDVAFAGFAEQLTIE
;
A
#
# COMPACT_ATOMS: atom_id res chain seq x y z
N GLY A 1 -29.22 -4.10 -20.17
CA GLY A 1 -29.97 -3.26 -19.24
C GLY A 1 -29.13 -2.05 -18.96
N ASP A 2 -29.58 -0.88 -19.37
CA ASP A 2 -28.85 0.39 -19.30
C ASP A 2 -28.93 0.98 -17.88
N GLN A 3 -28.45 0.24 -16.89
CA GLN A 3 -28.30 0.77 -15.53
C GLN A 3 -26.94 1.42 -15.44
N LYS A 4 -26.95 2.75 -15.52
CA LYS A 4 -25.80 3.59 -15.20
C LYS A 4 -25.34 3.24 -13.77
N PRO A 5 -24.07 2.89 -13.54
CA PRO A 5 -23.59 2.52 -12.22
C PRO A 5 -23.82 3.66 -11.24
N PHE A 6 -24.29 3.32 -10.04
CA PHE A 6 -24.51 4.28 -8.96
C PHE A 6 -23.14 4.75 -8.43
N THR A 7 -22.81 6.02 -8.66
CA THR A 7 -21.56 6.61 -8.19
C THR A 7 -21.72 7.14 -6.77
N THR A 8 -20.85 6.70 -5.87
CA THR A 8 -20.76 7.16 -4.48
C THR A 8 -19.29 7.37 -4.10
N GLY A 9 -19.04 7.95 -2.93
CA GLY A 9 -17.71 8.08 -2.34
C GLY A 9 -17.69 7.61 -0.89
N CYS A 10 -16.49 7.47 -0.33
CA CYS A 10 -16.28 7.23 1.09
C CYS A 10 -15.04 7.98 1.57
N THR A 11 -14.95 8.23 2.88
CA THR A 11 -13.69 8.58 3.54
C THR A 11 -13.14 7.30 4.15
N ALA A 12 -12.12 6.72 3.51
CA ALA A 12 -11.52 5.50 3.98
C ALA A 12 -10.29 5.78 4.85
N VAL A 13 -10.12 5.00 5.93
CA VAL A 13 -8.88 4.97 6.71
C VAL A 13 -8.01 3.83 6.21
N VAL A 14 -6.79 4.15 5.77
CA VAL A 14 -5.80 3.16 5.30
C VAL A 14 -4.73 2.97 6.37
N GLU A 15 -4.54 1.72 6.78
CA GLU A 15 -3.49 1.32 7.71
C GLU A 15 -2.53 0.37 7.01
N VAL A 16 -1.22 0.61 7.16
CA VAL A 16 -0.17 -0.31 6.68
C VAL A 16 0.58 -0.86 7.88
N LYS A 17 0.59 -2.19 8.02
CA LYS A 17 1.37 -2.90 9.03
C LYS A 17 2.54 -3.59 8.35
N ILE A 18 3.72 -3.42 8.95
CA ILE A 18 4.98 -3.92 8.43
C ILE A 18 5.54 -4.91 9.45
N PHE A 19 5.98 -6.06 8.99
CA PHE A 19 6.50 -7.14 9.82
C PHE A 19 7.91 -7.52 9.38
N GLY A 20 8.80 -7.82 10.32
CA GLY A 20 10.14 -8.37 10.05
C GLY A 20 10.48 -9.55 10.92
N ARG A 21 11.48 -10.32 10.48
CA ARG A 21 12.04 -11.47 11.20
C ARG A 21 12.98 -11.03 12.34
N SER A 22 13.51 -9.82 12.25
CA SER A 22 14.36 -9.17 13.24
C SER A 22 14.19 -7.66 13.17
N LEU A 23 14.74 -6.94 14.14
CA LEU A 23 14.97 -5.51 14.02
C LEU A 23 16.25 -5.26 13.22
N GLY A 24 16.33 -4.12 12.55
CA GLY A 24 17.54 -3.64 11.88
C GLY A 24 18.39 -2.81 12.83
N LYS A 25 19.20 -1.90 12.26
CA LYS A 25 19.97 -0.92 13.00
C LYS A 25 19.06 -0.05 13.90
N ASP A 26 19.61 0.37 15.04
CA ASP A 26 18.96 1.25 16.00
C ASP A 26 17.68 0.67 16.61
N ASP A 27 17.56 -0.67 16.63
CA ASP A 27 16.43 -1.44 17.19
C ASP A 27 15.07 -1.06 16.56
N VAL A 28 15.07 -0.66 15.29
CA VAL A 28 13.85 -0.36 14.52
C VAL A 28 13.68 -1.30 13.34
N LEU A 29 12.42 -1.50 12.94
CA LEU A 29 12.10 -2.34 11.78
C LEU A 29 12.45 -1.64 10.45
N LEU A 30 12.25 -0.33 10.38
CA LEU A 30 12.74 0.56 9.33
C LEU A 30 12.59 2.01 9.82
N ASP A 31 13.18 2.97 9.11
CA ASP A 31 12.85 4.37 9.33
C ASP A 31 11.36 4.61 9.02
N ILE A 32 10.58 4.91 10.06
CA ILE A 32 9.14 5.13 9.95
C ILE A 32 8.80 6.32 9.05
N CYS A 33 9.70 7.30 8.92
CA CYS A 33 9.51 8.44 8.04
C CYS A 33 9.49 8.01 6.57
N VAL A 34 10.23 6.96 6.21
CA VAL A 34 10.20 6.36 4.87
C VAL A 34 8.84 5.73 4.61
N ALA A 35 8.33 4.92 5.55
CA ALA A 35 6.99 4.33 5.43
C ALA A 35 5.90 5.39 5.31
N GLN A 36 5.95 6.43 6.15
CA GLN A 36 4.96 7.52 6.13
C GLN A 36 4.98 8.30 4.83
N ARG A 37 6.16 8.60 4.28
CA ARG A 37 6.31 9.28 3.00
C ARG A 37 5.77 8.41 1.86
N LEU A 38 6.17 7.14 1.80
CA LEU A 38 5.68 6.21 0.78
C LEU A 38 4.15 6.11 0.81
N LEU A 39 3.55 5.93 1.99
CA LEU A 39 2.10 5.86 2.10
C LEU A 39 1.43 7.18 1.68
N ARG A 40 1.99 8.33 2.05
CA ARG A 40 1.47 9.64 1.63
C ARG A 40 1.50 9.81 0.11
N ASP A 41 2.60 9.45 -0.53
CA ASP A 41 2.76 9.57 -1.98
C ASP A 41 1.79 8.65 -2.72
N ILE A 42 1.53 7.45 -2.19
CA ILE A 42 0.50 6.55 -2.71
C ILE A 42 -0.89 7.13 -2.51
N MET A 43 -1.22 7.62 -1.31
CA MET A 43 -2.53 8.20 -1.01
C MET A 43 -2.84 9.42 -1.88
N ALA A 44 -1.84 10.24 -2.21
CA ALA A 44 -2.00 11.39 -3.10
C ALA A 44 -2.53 11.03 -4.50
N ARG A 45 -2.36 9.77 -4.93
CA ARG A 45 -2.89 9.26 -6.21
C ARG A 45 -4.38 8.94 -6.16
N TYR A 46 -4.91 8.66 -4.97
CA TYR A 46 -6.27 8.19 -4.76
C TYR A 46 -7.17 9.23 -4.10
N ASP A 47 -6.57 10.11 -3.30
CA ASP A 47 -7.30 11.12 -2.54
C ASP A 47 -8.01 12.10 -3.47
N HIS A 48 -9.29 12.35 -3.18
CA HIS A 48 -10.19 13.18 -3.99
C HIS A 48 -10.30 12.79 -5.48
N GLN A 49 -10.02 11.52 -5.84
CA GLN A 49 -10.16 11.00 -7.20
C GLN A 49 -11.40 10.11 -7.38
N ASN A 50 -11.91 10.03 -8.61
CA ASN A 50 -12.80 8.95 -9.00
C ASN A 50 -11.96 7.73 -9.37
N LEU A 51 -11.92 6.75 -8.47
CA LEU A 51 -11.07 5.57 -8.61
C LEU A 51 -11.38 4.77 -9.89
N ASP A 52 -12.64 4.73 -10.34
CA ASP A 52 -13.04 4.01 -11.56
C ASP A 52 -12.48 4.63 -12.85
N LEU A 53 -11.96 5.86 -12.76
CA LEU A 53 -11.35 6.59 -13.87
C LEU A 53 -9.82 6.44 -13.93
N LEU A 54 -9.20 5.80 -12.94
CA LEU A 54 -7.75 5.60 -12.93
C LEU A 54 -7.36 4.46 -13.88
N ASP A 55 -6.34 4.69 -14.70
CA ASP A 55 -5.88 3.74 -15.73
C ASP A 55 -5.61 2.33 -15.17
N GLU A 56 -5.06 2.25 -13.94
CA GLU A 56 -4.76 0.98 -13.26
C GLU A 56 -5.99 0.10 -12.96
N PHE A 57 -7.19 0.68 -12.97
CA PHE A 57 -8.46 -0.03 -12.76
C PHE A 57 -9.32 -0.12 -14.02
N GLN A 58 -8.92 0.51 -15.12
CA GLN A 58 -9.64 0.45 -16.39
C GLN A 58 -9.17 -0.68 -17.31
N LEU A 59 -7.90 -1.07 -17.23
CA LEU A 59 -7.27 -1.99 -18.21
C LEU A 59 -6.42 -3.08 -17.52
N PRO A 60 -7.00 -4.26 -17.18
CA PRO A 60 -8.38 -4.66 -17.38
C PRO A 60 -9.34 -3.99 -16.39
N ARG A 61 -10.61 -3.83 -16.78
CA ARG A 61 -11.62 -3.20 -15.93
C ARG A 61 -11.81 -3.97 -14.63
N ARG A 62 -11.67 -3.29 -13.50
CA ARG A 62 -11.88 -3.81 -12.14
C ARG A 62 -12.84 -2.89 -11.38
N ASN A 63 -13.63 -3.48 -10.48
CA ASN A 63 -14.34 -2.70 -9.47
C ASN A 63 -13.32 -2.19 -8.46
N THR A 64 -13.50 -0.95 -8.00
CA THR A 64 -12.63 -0.30 -7.00
C THR A 64 -13.10 -0.61 -5.57
N THR A 65 -13.33 -1.90 -5.28
CA THR A 65 -13.71 -2.35 -3.94
C THR A 65 -12.56 -2.18 -2.95
N VAL A 66 -12.85 -2.13 -1.65
CA VAL A 66 -11.84 -2.01 -0.60
C VAL A 66 -10.76 -3.12 -0.68
N GLU A 67 -11.10 -4.33 -1.11
CA GLU A 67 -10.15 -5.43 -1.31
C GLU A 67 -9.19 -5.16 -2.49
N VAL A 68 -9.73 -4.66 -3.61
CA VAL A 68 -8.93 -4.31 -4.80
C VAL A 68 -8.01 -3.14 -4.48
N MET A 69 -8.52 -2.13 -3.78
CA MET A 69 -7.74 -0.99 -3.32
C MET A 69 -6.65 -1.40 -2.33
N ALA A 70 -6.94 -2.28 -1.37
CA ALA A 70 -5.95 -2.77 -0.41
C ALA A 70 -4.80 -3.48 -1.12
N LYS A 71 -5.11 -4.31 -2.13
CA LYS A 71 -4.10 -4.97 -2.96
C LYS A 71 -3.29 -3.98 -3.81
N ALA A 72 -3.92 -2.97 -4.40
CA ALA A 72 -3.22 -1.96 -5.20
C ALA A 72 -2.25 -1.14 -4.34
N ILE A 73 -2.71 -0.64 -3.19
CA ILE A 73 -1.88 0.09 -2.22
C ILE A 73 -0.74 -0.79 -1.72
N HIS A 74 -1.00 -2.06 -1.42
CA HIS A 74 0.03 -3.01 -1.03
C HIS A 74 1.12 -3.12 -2.11
N GLY A 75 0.73 -3.29 -3.37
CA GLY A 75 1.67 -3.36 -4.49
C GLY A 75 2.55 -2.12 -4.59
N HIS A 76 1.96 -0.93 -4.63
CA HIS A 76 2.72 0.33 -4.71
C HIS A 76 3.63 0.53 -3.49
N PHE A 77 3.19 0.11 -2.31
CA PHE A 77 3.99 0.22 -1.08
C PHE A 77 5.20 -0.73 -1.12
N VAL A 78 5.01 -1.98 -1.54
CA VAL A 78 6.09 -2.96 -1.72
C VAL A 78 7.10 -2.48 -2.75
N ASP A 79 6.64 -1.98 -3.91
CA ASP A 79 7.51 -1.43 -4.95
C ASP A 79 8.36 -0.28 -4.40
N GLY A 80 7.75 0.63 -3.64
CA GLY A 80 8.44 1.74 -2.98
C GLY A 80 9.49 1.27 -1.95
N LEU A 81 9.19 0.22 -1.18
CA LEU A 81 10.16 -0.38 -0.26
C LEU A 81 11.32 -1.04 -0.99
N GLN A 82 11.07 -1.75 -2.09
CA GLN A 82 12.11 -2.37 -2.92
C GLN A 82 13.03 -1.32 -3.55
N GLN A 83 12.48 -0.23 -4.07
CA GLN A 83 13.27 0.88 -4.59
C GLN A 83 14.14 1.51 -3.50
N HIS A 84 13.56 1.82 -2.34
CA HIS A 84 14.29 2.37 -1.21
C HIS A 84 15.39 1.42 -0.71
N HIS A 85 15.13 0.11 -0.70
CA HIS A 85 16.10 -0.91 -0.37
C HIS A 85 17.31 -0.85 -1.32
N GLN A 86 17.06 -0.86 -2.63
CA GLN A 86 18.12 -0.81 -3.64
C GLN A 86 18.95 0.47 -3.56
N GLU A 87 18.31 1.62 -3.33
CA GLU A 87 19.00 2.89 -3.12
C GLU A 87 19.88 2.87 -1.88
N SER A 88 19.37 2.36 -0.76
CA SER A 88 20.12 2.23 0.49
C SER A 88 21.34 1.34 0.31
N ARG A 89 21.18 0.20 -0.37
CA ARG A 89 22.27 -0.72 -0.71
C ARG A 89 23.34 -0.06 -1.58
N ARG A 90 22.95 0.67 -2.63
CA ARG A 90 23.87 1.42 -3.50
C ARG A 90 24.63 2.51 -2.74
N ALA A 91 24.01 3.10 -1.73
CA ALA A 91 24.63 4.08 -0.84
C ALA A 91 25.45 3.46 0.30
N GLY A 92 25.60 2.14 0.36
CA GLY A 92 26.33 1.44 1.41
C GLY A 92 25.65 1.47 2.79
N ARG A 93 24.33 1.69 2.83
CA ARG A 93 23.51 1.68 4.05
C ARG A 93 22.83 0.31 4.21
N GLU A 94 22.32 0.05 5.41
CA GLU A 94 21.50 -1.14 5.68
C GLU A 94 20.27 -1.15 4.78
N GLY A 95 19.91 -2.34 4.30
CA GLY A 95 18.72 -2.55 3.50
C GLY A 95 17.49 -2.88 4.34
N LEU A 96 16.56 -3.62 3.74
CA LEU A 96 15.28 -4.00 4.30
C LEU A 96 15.08 -5.52 4.20
N GLU A 97 16.17 -6.30 4.07
CA GLU A 97 16.14 -7.75 3.86
C GLU A 97 15.45 -8.51 5.00
N HIS A 98 15.41 -7.93 6.21
CA HIS A 98 14.76 -8.51 7.39
C HIS A 98 13.23 -8.35 7.38
N LEU A 99 12.66 -7.50 6.52
CA LEU A 99 11.21 -7.42 6.33
C LEU A 99 10.67 -8.74 5.78
N SER A 100 9.42 -9.04 6.12
CA SER A 100 8.87 -10.40 5.94
C SER A 100 7.40 -10.46 5.54
N ARG A 101 6.62 -9.41 5.83
CA ARG A 101 5.21 -9.33 5.44
C ARG A 101 4.77 -7.87 5.49
N ILE A 102 3.88 -7.53 4.55
CA ILE A 102 3.13 -6.27 4.56
C ILE A 102 1.64 -6.63 4.64
N GLU A 103 0.90 -5.86 5.41
CA GLU A 103 -0.56 -5.93 5.48
C GLU A 103 -1.13 -4.53 5.32
N VAL A 104 -2.05 -4.38 4.37
CA VAL A 104 -2.82 -3.16 4.15
C VAL A 104 -4.25 -3.44 4.59
N LEU A 105 -4.79 -2.58 5.44
CA LEU A 105 -6.18 -2.62 5.90
C LEU A 105 -6.87 -1.32 5.50
N ILE A 106 -8.06 -1.42 4.91
CA ILE A 106 -8.89 -0.29 4.54
C ILE A 106 -10.22 -0.37 5.29
N LYS A 107 -10.52 0.70 6.03
CA LYS A 107 -11.78 0.88 6.74
C LYS A 107 -12.61 1.91 5.99
N GLU A 108 -13.62 1.46 5.24
CA GLU A 108 -14.57 2.35 4.57
C GLU A 108 -15.61 2.92 5.55
N SER A 109 -15.79 2.26 6.69
CA SER A 109 -16.60 2.70 7.82
C SER A 109 -16.05 2.13 9.12
N ASP A 110 -16.72 2.43 10.23
CA ASP A 110 -16.45 1.87 11.56
C ASP A 110 -16.83 0.38 11.69
N VAL A 111 -17.73 -0.12 10.84
CA VAL A 111 -18.27 -1.49 10.92
C VAL A 111 -17.89 -2.40 9.75
N ALA A 112 -17.32 -1.86 8.67
CA ALA A 112 -16.91 -2.61 7.48
C ALA A 112 -15.49 -2.24 7.03
N PHE A 113 -14.65 -3.26 6.87
CA PHE A 113 -13.25 -3.13 6.46
C PHE A 113 -12.77 -4.39 5.77
N ALA A 114 -11.76 -4.25 4.92
CA ALA A 114 -11.08 -5.36 4.28
C ALA A 114 -9.58 -5.10 4.20
N GLY A 115 -8.78 -6.16 4.07
CA GLY A 115 -7.34 -6.04 3.98
C GLY A 115 -6.72 -7.04 3.03
N PHE A 116 -5.50 -6.73 2.60
CA PHE A 116 -4.65 -7.58 1.80
C PHE A 116 -3.30 -7.72 2.49
N ALA A 117 -2.81 -8.96 2.61
CA ALA A 117 -1.52 -9.24 3.23
C ALA A 117 -0.77 -10.31 2.45
N GLU A 118 0.54 -10.12 2.31
CA GLU A 118 1.41 -11.04 1.60
C GLU A 118 2.75 -11.16 2.32
N GLN A 119 3.36 -12.34 2.23
CA GLN A 119 4.76 -12.50 2.64
C GLN A 119 5.66 -11.76 1.65
N LEU A 120 6.70 -11.12 2.16
CA LEU A 120 7.61 -10.31 1.39
C LEU A 120 9.01 -10.91 1.43
N THR A 121 9.65 -10.98 0.27
CA THR A 121 11.10 -11.13 0.13
C THR A 121 11.61 -9.86 -0.53
N ILE A 122 12.45 -9.11 0.19
CA ILE A 122 13.17 -7.96 -0.36
C ILE A 122 14.49 -8.48 -0.91
N GLU A 123 14.73 -8.26 -2.21
CA GLU A 123 15.94 -8.65 -2.95
C GLU A 123 16.78 -7.44 -3.38
#